data_AF-A0A7S1WVL0-F1
#
_entry.id   AF-A0A7S1WVL0-F1
#
_cell.length_a   1.000
_cell.length_b   1.000
_cell.length_c   1.000
_cell.angle_alpha   90.00
_cell.angle_beta   90.00
_cell.angle_gamma   90.00
#
_symmetry.space_group_name_H-M   'P 1'
#
loop_
_entity.id
_entity.type
_entity.pdbx_description
1 polymer ?
#
loop_
_entity_poly.entity_id
_entity_poly.type
_entity_poly.pdbx_seq_one_letter_code
_entity_poly.pdbx_strand_id
1 'polypeptide(L)'
;PKFVLDGLGPAEAPAMPAENVIAKAFEAAGNDLAELAATWGIDLSGSGATASLALRQGDGVHVAWIGDSRVLVATVVGEDSRVDLMAKAHSPAEPAERQRLQRLGAE
;
A
#
# COMPACT_ATOMS: atom_id res chain seq x y z
N PRO A 1 -22.63 -3.67 6.49
CA PRO A 1 -21.43 -3.33 5.69
C PRO A 1 -21.66 -3.64 4.21
N LYS A 2 -21.96 -2.60 3.42
CA LYS A 2 -22.53 -2.70 2.07
C LYS A 2 -21.57 -2.10 1.04
N PHE A 3 -20.44 -2.77 0.75
CA PHE A 3 -19.48 -2.34 -0.28
C PHE A 3 -18.67 -3.47 -0.94
N VAL A 4 -19.18 -4.71 -1.03
CA VAL A 4 -18.39 -5.83 -1.63
C VAL A 4 -19.07 -6.52 -2.81
N LEU A 5 -20.29 -6.15 -3.23
CA LEU A 5 -21.05 -6.97 -4.19
C LEU A 5 -21.43 -6.29 -5.53
N ASP A 6 -21.13 -5.02 -5.75
CA ASP A 6 -21.54 -4.32 -6.99
C ASP A 6 -20.60 -4.55 -8.19
N GLY A 7 -19.63 -5.48 -8.09
CA GLY A 7 -18.60 -5.70 -9.12
C GLY A 7 -18.73 -6.99 -9.96
N LEU A 8 -19.78 -7.80 -9.78
CA LEU A 8 -19.94 -9.10 -10.47
C LEU A 8 -20.69 -8.98 -11.81
N GLY A 9 -20.47 -7.89 -12.56
CA GLY A 9 -20.94 -7.75 -13.94
C GLY A 9 -20.03 -8.49 -14.94
N PRO A 10 -20.55 -8.94 -16.11
CA PRO A 10 -19.76 -9.66 -17.08
C PRO A 10 -18.79 -8.72 -17.83
N ALA A 11 -17.49 -8.95 -17.65
CA ALA A 11 -16.35 -8.55 -18.49
C ALA A 11 -16.41 -7.15 -19.15
N GLU A 12 -16.06 -6.10 -18.41
CA GLU A 12 -15.80 -4.75 -18.94
C GLU A 12 -14.36 -4.31 -18.64
N ALA A 13 -13.63 -3.91 -19.71
CA ALA A 13 -12.23 -3.48 -19.77
C ALA A 13 -11.17 -4.53 -19.36
N PRO A 14 -9.92 -4.47 -19.89
CA PRO A 14 -8.84 -5.25 -19.30
C PRO A 14 -8.71 -4.82 -17.84
N ALA A 15 -9.00 -5.74 -16.93
CA ALA A 15 -8.93 -5.46 -15.50
C ALA A 15 -7.55 -4.91 -15.17
N MET A 16 -7.52 -3.69 -14.64
CA MET A 16 -6.28 -3.06 -14.20
C MET A 16 -5.60 -3.99 -13.19
N PRO A 17 -4.28 -4.25 -13.31
CA PRO A 17 -3.56 -5.09 -12.36
C PRO A 17 -3.84 -4.64 -10.92
N ALA A 18 -3.99 -5.59 -9.99
CA ALA A 18 -4.35 -5.31 -8.61
C ALA A 18 -3.37 -4.31 -7.96
N GLU A 19 -2.08 -4.39 -8.33
CA GLU A 19 -1.04 -3.47 -7.89
C GLU A 19 -1.34 -2.02 -8.29
N ASN A 20 -1.83 -1.79 -9.51
CA ASN A 20 -2.19 -0.47 -10.00
C ASN A 20 -3.47 0.05 -9.34
N VAL A 21 -4.43 -0.83 -9.06
CA VAL A 21 -5.65 -0.47 -8.30
C VAL A 21 -5.28 -0.05 -6.88
N ILE A 22 -4.44 -0.83 -6.22
CA ILE A 22 -3.96 -0.54 -4.85
C ILE A 22 -3.15 0.75 -4.84
N ALA A 23 -2.23 0.96 -5.79
CA ALA A 23 -1.45 2.19 -5.87
C ALA A 23 -2.35 3.44 -6.01
N LYS A 24 -3.35 3.37 -6.89
CA LYS A 24 -4.35 4.44 -7.05
C LYS A 24 -5.19 4.65 -5.79
N ALA A 25 -5.51 3.59 -5.05
CA ALA A 25 -6.26 3.70 -3.81
C ALA A 25 -5.45 4.43 -2.72
N PHE A 26 -4.14 4.21 -2.63
CA PHE A 26 -3.27 4.94 -1.70
C PHE A 26 -3.19 6.44 -2.07
N GLU A 27 -3.03 6.74 -3.36
CA GLU A 27 -3.02 8.13 -3.85
C GLU A 27 -4.36 8.83 -3.58
N ALA A 28 -5.48 8.17 -3.90
CA ALA A 28 -6.83 8.69 -3.64
C ALA A 28 -7.05 8.95 -2.14
N ALA A 29 -6.69 8.01 -1.27
CA ALA A 29 -6.83 8.20 0.18
C ALA A 29 -6.01 9.39 0.71
N GLY A 30 -4.82 9.63 0.16
CA GLY A 30 -4.01 10.81 0.48
C GLY A 30 -4.68 12.12 0.06
N ASN A 31 -5.25 12.16 -1.14
CA ASN A 31 -5.98 13.32 -1.65
C ASN A 31 -7.26 13.59 -0.85
N ASP A 32 -8.03 12.55 -0.54
CA ASP A 32 -9.25 12.65 0.28
C ASP A 32 -8.94 13.20 1.68
N LEU A 33 -7.84 12.75 2.29
CA LEU A 33 -7.41 13.26 3.59
C LEU A 33 -7.00 14.74 3.52
N ALA A 34 -6.31 15.14 2.45
CA ALA A 34 -5.94 16.54 2.25
C ALA A 34 -7.18 17.44 2.06
N GLU A 35 -8.17 16.99 1.29
CA GLU A 35 -9.44 17.69 1.11
C GLU A 35 -10.25 17.80 2.41
N LEU A 36 -10.32 16.70 3.18
CA LEU A 36 -10.98 16.69 4.49
C LEU A 36 -10.31 17.67 5.46
N ALA A 37 -8.97 17.66 5.53
CA ALA A 37 -8.21 18.55 6.39
C ALA A 37 -8.43 20.02 6.02
N ALA A 38 -8.41 20.34 4.72
CA ALA A 38 -8.72 21.68 4.22
C ALA A 38 -10.14 22.13 4.58
N THR A 39 -11.12 21.23 4.42
CA THR A 39 -12.53 21.51 4.74
C THR A 39 -12.73 21.81 6.22
N TRP A 40 -11.99 21.12 7.09
CA TRP A 40 -12.15 21.23 8.55
C TRP A 40 -11.18 22.22 9.19
N GLY A 41 -10.31 22.87 8.38
CA GLY A 41 -9.30 23.80 8.88
C GLY A 41 -8.25 23.13 9.76
N ILE A 42 -7.93 21.86 9.50
CA ILE A 42 -6.94 21.08 10.25
C ILE A 42 -5.60 21.19 9.53
N ASP A 43 -4.55 21.62 10.25
CA ASP A 43 -3.18 21.60 9.76
C ASP A 43 -2.53 20.24 10.01
N LEU A 44 -2.25 19.50 8.92
CA LEU A 44 -1.56 18.21 8.94
C LEU A 44 -0.10 18.30 8.46
N SER A 45 0.44 19.50 8.21
CA SER A 45 1.77 19.68 7.60
C SER A 45 2.91 19.08 8.42
N GLY A 46 2.77 19.06 9.75
CA GLY A 46 3.72 18.46 10.68
C GLY A 46 3.45 16.98 10.98
N SER A 47 2.42 16.39 10.38
CA SER A 47 2.02 14.99 10.60
C SER A 47 2.36 14.12 9.40
N GLY A 48 2.38 12.82 9.64
CA GLY A 48 2.56 11.80 8.62
C GLY A 48 2.13 10.45 9.18
N ALA A 49 1.72 9.56 8.29
CA ALA A 49 1.35 8.20 8.64
C ALA A 49 2.02 7.23 7.68
N THR A 50 2.51 6.13 8.23
CA THR A 50 2.92 4.97 7.46
C THR A 50 1.67 4.13 7.16
N ALA A 51 1.75 3.30 6.12
CA ALA A 51 0.66 2.42 5.77
C ALA A 51 1.22 1.07 5.29
N SER A 52 0.52 -0.01 5.62
CA SER A 52 0.87 -1.37 5.22
C SER A 52 -0.42 -2.14 5.01
N LEU A 53 -0.52 -2.82 3.88
CA LEU A 53 -1.71 -3.51 3.42
C LEU A 53 -1.35 -4.95 3.01
N ALA A 54 -2.16 -5.89 3.46
CA ALA A 54 -2.25 -7.23 2.89
C ALA A 54 -3.71 -7.47 2.48
N LEU A 55 -3.95 -7.62 1.18
CA LEU A 55 -5.27 -7.87 0.61
C LEU A 55 -5.31 -9.29 0.06
N ARG A 56 -6.11 -10.15 0.67
CA ARG A 56 -6.32 -11.52 0.18
C ARG A 56 -7.45 -11.54 -0.86
N GLN A 57 -7.15 -12.05 -2.06
CA GLN A 57 -8.11 -12.27 -3.12
C GLN A 57 -8.00 -13.71 -3.63
N GLY A 58 -8.96 -14.55 -3.23
CA GLY A 58 -8.89 -16.00 -3.44
C GLY A 58 -7.66 -16.60 -2.76
N ASP A 59 -6.83 -17.24 -3.57
CA ASP A 59 -5.58 -17.89 -3.14
C ASP A 59 -4.36 -16.95 -3.21
N GLY A 60 -4.54 -15.73 -3.72
CA GLY A 60 -3.51 -14.69 -3.78
C GLY A 60 -3.55 -13.74 -2.60
N VAL A 61 -2.39 -13.19 -2.23
CA VAL A 61 -2.25 -12.07 -1.30
C VAL A 61 -1.49 -10.96 -2.00
N HIS A 62 -2.14 -9.81 -2.18
CA HIS A 62 -1.49 -8.59 -2.66
C HIS A 62 -0.99 -7.79 -1.47
N VAL A 63 0.22 -7.26 -1.57
CA VAL A 63 0.86 -6.49 -0.51
C VAL A 63 1.31 -5.14 -1.03
N ALA A 64 1.09 -4.09 -0.24
CA ALA A 64 1.56 -2.75 -0.51
C ALA A 64 1.91 -2.05 0.81
N TRP A 65 2.90 -1.17 0.80
CA TRP A 65 3.31 -0.44 1.98
C TRP A 65 3.97 0.89 1.61
N ILE A 66 3.86 1.87 2.50
CA ILE A 66 4.50 3.19 2.42
C ILE A 66 5.09 3.51 3.80
N GLY A 67 6.33 3.99 3.80
CA GLY A 67 7.09 4.26 5.01
C GLY A 67 7.82 3.03 5.55
N ASP A 68 8.09 3.00 6.85
CA ASP A 68 8.89 1.97 7.50
C ASP A 68 8.08 0.81 8.11
N SER A 69 6.75 0.93 8.08
CA SER A 69 5.85 -0.19 8.38
C SER A 69 5.98 -1.27 7.32
N ARG A 70 6.03 -2.53 7.76
CA ARG A 70 6.33 -3.68 6.91
C ARG A 70 5.21 -4.71 6.94
N VAL A 71 5.07 -5.43 5.83
CA VAL A 71 4.21 -6.60 5.69
C VAL A 71 5.08 -7.86 5.53
N LEU A 72 4.67 -8.94 6.17
CA LEU A 72 5.26 -10.27 6.02
C LEU A 72 4.17 -11.25 5.58
N VAL A 73 4.48 -12.07 4.59
CA VAL A 73 3.66 -13.21 4.18
C VAL A 73 4.46 -14.47 4.44
N ALA A 74 3.85 -15.40 5.18
CA ALA A 74 4.44 -16.69 5.49
C ALA A 74 3.42 -17.82 5.27
N THR A 75 3.92 -18.92 4.75
CA THR A 75 3.19 -20.17 4.59
C THR A 75 3.53 -21.05 5.78
N VAL A 76 2.51 -21.52 6.49
CA VAL A 76 2.62 -22.44 7.63
C VAL A 76 1.78 -23.67 7.34
N VAL A 77 2.40 -24.85 7.34
CA VAL A 77 1.75 -26.13 7.08
C VAL A 77 2.21 -27.14 8.13
N GLY A 78 1.35 -27.46 9.08
CA GLY A 78 1.73 -28.32 10.21
C GLY A 78 2.87 -27.70 11.03
N GLU A 79 4.01 -28.39 11.12
CA GLU A 79 5.22 -27.90 11.78
C GLU A 79 6.14 -27.10 10.85
N ASP A 80 5.92 -27.16 9.53
CA ASP A 80 6.72 -26.44 8.56
C ASP A 80 6.27 -24.98 8.44
N SER A 81 7.24 -24.07 8.39
CA SER A 81 6.99 -22.65 8.12
C SER A 81 8.06 -22.06 7.21
N ARG A 82 7.64 -21.14 6.33
CA ARG A 82 8.55 -20.36 5.48
C ARG A 82 8.03 -18.94 5.30
N VAL A 83 8.95 -17.99 5.20
CA VAL A 83 8.63 -16.60 4.82
C VAL A 83 8.64 -16.51 3.30
N ASP A 84 7.46 -16.30 2.70
CA ASP A 84 7.31 -16.14 1.25
C ASP A 84 7.66 -14.72 0.80
N LEU A 85 7.33 -13.73 1.62
CA LEU A 85 7.61 -12.31 1.35
C LEU A 85 7.89 -11.56 2.64
N MET A 86 8.90 -10.69 2.60
CA MET A 86 9.19 -9.71 3.63
C MET A 86 9.39 -8.34 2.98
N ALA A 87 8.50 -7.41 3.26
CA ALA A 87 8.58 -6.05 2.76
C ALA A 87 9.85 -5.35 3.28
N LYS A 88 10.46 -4.53 2.42
CA LYS A 88 11.59 -3.67 2.81
C LYS A 88 11.06 -2.32 3.28
N ALA A 89 11.61 -1.76 4.35
CA ALA A 89 11.21 -0.44 4.82
C ALA A 89 11.54 0.63 3.76
N HIS A 90 10.69 1.64 3.59
CA HIS A 90 11.05 2.86 2.89
C HIS A 90 11.72 3.83 3.86
N SER A 91 12.99 3.57 4.17
CA SER A 91 13.82 4.41 5.03
C SER A 91 15.02 4.96 4.23
N PRO A 92 15.50 6.20 4.48
CA PRO A 92 16.73 6.71 3.87
C PRO A 92 17.98 5.86 4.17
N ALA A 93 17.92 5.02 5.21
CA ALA A 93 18.97 4.06 5.51
C ALA A 93 19.07 2.95 4.45
N GLU A 94 17.96 2.58 3.80
CA GLU A 94 17.92 1.53 2.79
C GLU A 94 18.62 1.97 1.50
N PRO A 95 19.57 1.19 0.96
CA PRO A 95 20.38 1.63 -0.19
C PRO A 95 19.57 2.00 -1.43
N ALA A 96 18.53 1.22 -1.75
CA ALA A 96 17.68 1.49 -2.91
C ALA A 96 16.86 2.77 -2.73
N GLU A 97 16.37 3.01 -1.52
CA GLU A 97 15.59 4.22 -1.21
C GLU A 97 16.48 5.45 -1.18
N ARG A 98 17.68 5.34 -0.60
CA ARG A 98 18.70 6.40 -0.65
C ARG A 98 19.04 6.79 -2.09
N GLN A 99 19.29 5.80 -2.95
CA GLN A 99 19.56 6.05 -4.37
C GLN A 99 18.38 6.72 -5.06
N ARG A 100 17.14 6.30 -4.74
CA ARG A 100 15.92 6.93 -5.27
C ARG A 100 15.85 8.40 -4.85
N LEU A 101 16.08 8.69 -3.57
CA LEU A 101 16.06 10.05 -3.02
C LEU A 101 17.17 10.93 -3.61
N GLN A 102 18.39 10.42 -3.76
CA GLN A 102 19.51 11.14 -4.38
C GLN A 102 19.24 11.50 -5.84
N ARG A 103 18.61 10.60 -6.60
CA ARG A 103 18.18 10.90 -7.99
C ARG A 103 17.11 12.00 -8.06
N LEU A 104 16.36 12.19 -6.97
CA LEU A 104 15.35 13.24 -6.85
C LEU A 104 15.90 14.53 -6.22
N GLY A 105 17.20 14.59 -5.91
CA GLY A 105 17.89 15.78 -5.41
C GLY A 105 18.02 15.88 -3.89
N ALA A 106 17.78 14.80 -3.14
CA ALA A 106 18.12 14.76 -1.72
C ALA A 106 19.64 14.60 -1.53
N GLU A 107 20.23 15.35 -0.59
CA GLU A 107 21.65 15.26 -0.21
C GLU A 107 21.97 14.04 0.67
#